data_AF-A0A4R6INI4-F1
#
_entry.id   AF-A0A4R6INI4-F1
#
_cell.length_a   1.000
_cell.length_b   1.000
_cell.length_c   1.000
_cell.angle_alpha   90.00
_cell.angle_beta   90.00
_cell.angle_gamma   90.00
#
_symmetry.space_group_name_H-M   'P 1'
#
loop_
_entity.id
_entity.type
_entity.pdbx_description
1 polymer ?
#
loop_
_entity_poly.entity_id
_entity_poly.type
_entity_poly.pdbx_seq_one_letter_code
_entity_poly.pdbx_strand_id
1 'polypeptide(L)'
;MVTKTPSPQQDLKTLIRQRDFFKGILIGVCILWPFIFAAAIYFYYKKGNIALFIPSITILISFLPIYLRLKALSSDIKAKEPS
;
A
#
# COMPACT_ATOMS: atom_id res chain seq x y z
N MET A 1 3.44 25.07 26.57
CA MET A 1 3.72 24.37 25.29
C MET A 1 2.53 24.60 24.38
N VAL A 2 2.71 25.36 23.29
CA VAL A 2 1.63 25.57 22.29
C VAL A 2 1.57 24.30 21.44
N THR A 3 0.58 23.45 21.69
CA THR A 3 0.23 22.35 20.80
C THR A 3 -0.26 22.95 19.50
N LYS A 4 0.63 23.05 18.50
CA LYS A 4 0.27 23.43 17.13
C LYS A 4 -0.64 22.33 16.57
N THR A 5 -1.95 22.50 16.72
CA THR A 5 -2.94 21.70 16.00
C THR A 5 -2.67 21.89 14.50
N PRO A 6 -2.43 20.82 13.73
CA PRO A 6 -2.16 20.96 12.30
C PRO A 6 -3.36 21.65 11.64
N SER A 7 -3.07 22.69 10.86
CA SER A 7 -4.11 23.40 10.10
C SER A 7 -4.79 22.40 9.13
N PRO A 8 -6.11 22.50 8.91
CA PRO A 8 -6.85 21.57 8.05
C PRO A 8 -6.24 21.37 6.65
N GLN A 9 -5.56 22.41 6.13
CA GLN A 9 -4.88 22.36 4.84
C GLN A 9 -3.57 21.56 4.84
N GLN A 10 -2.81 21.56 5.94
CA GLN A 10 -1.60 20.74 6.09
C GLN A 10 -1.94 19.26 6.25
N ASP A 11 -3.04 18.95 6.95
CA ASP A 11 -3.60 17.61 6.96
C ASP A 11 -3.93 17.17 5.53
N LEU A 12 -4.78 17.91 4.82
CA LEU A 12 -5.23 17.55 3.47
C LEU A 12 -4.08 17.23 2.50
N LYS A 13 -3.02 18.06 2.48
CA LYS A 13 -1.83 17.83 1.65
C LYS A 13 -1.07 16.56 2.02
N THR A 14 -0.98 16.25 3.31
CA THR A 14 -0.33 15.03 3.80
C THR A 14 -1.13 13.80 3.39
N LEU A 15 -2.46 13.88 3.49
CA LEU A 15 -3.37 12.80 3.14
C LEU A 15 -3.36 12.53 1.61
N ILE A 16 -3.34 13.58 0.79
CA ILE A 16 -3.17 13.50 -0.68
C ILE A 16 -1.82 12.86 -1.04
N ARG A 17 -0.74 13.28 -0.38
CA ARG A 17 0.60 12.72 -0.62
C ARG A 17 0.68 11.23 -0.27
N GLN A 18 0.03 10.80 0.81
CA GLN A 18 -0.04 9.37 1.15
C GLN A 18 -0.80 8.56 0.09
N ARG A 19 -1.95 9.07 -0.38
CA ARG A 19 -2.70 8.45 -1.49
C ARG A 19 -1.84 8.27 -2.73
N ASP A 20 -1.08 9.29 -3.12
CA ASP A 20 -0.24 9.23 -4.32
C ASP A 20 0.95 8.27 -4.13
N PHE A 21 1.54 8.21 -2.93
CA PHE A 21 2.54 7.20 -2.58
C PHE A 21 1.99 5.78 -2.74
N PHE A 22 0.80 5.51 -2.20
CA PHE A 22 0.21 4.18 -2.31
C PHE A 22 -0.22 3.83 -3.73
N LYS A 23 -0.68 4.80 -4.52
CA LYS A 23 -0.89 4.59 -5.96
C LYS A 23 0.42 4.18 -6.65
N GLY A 24 1.52 4.88 -6.38
CA GLY A 24 2.83 4.55 -6.92
C GLY A 24 3.31 3.16 -6.48
N ILE A 25 3.11 2.82 -5.22
CA ILE A 25 3.43 1.50 -4.68
C ILE A 25 2.56 0.42 -5.35
N LEU A 26 1.26 0.64 -5.52
CA LEU A 26 0.35 -0.32 -6.15
C LEU A 26 0.74 -0.60 -7.60
N ILE A 27 1.15 0.44 -8.33
CA ILE A 27 1.71 0.31 -9.68
C ILE A 27 3.01 -0.49 -9.65
N GLY A 28 3.91 -0.18 -8.71
CA GLY A 28 5.16 -0.92 -8.51
C GLY A 28 4.92 -2.40 -8.24
N VAL A 29 3.98 -2.73 -7.35
CA VAL A 29 3.58 -4.11 -7.05
C VAL A 29 3.00 -4.78 -8.30
N CYS A 30 2.12 -4.13 -9.06
CA CYS A 30 1.58 -4.68 -10.31
C CYS A 30 2.66 -5.04 -11.33
N ILE A 31 3.72 -4.23 -11.44
CA ILE A 31 4.85 -4.49 -12.35
C ILE A 31 5.77 -5.58 -11.80
N LEU A 32 6.00 -5.62 -10.49
CA LEU A 32 6.86 -6.60 -9.84
C LEU A 32 6.20 -7.99 -9.74
N TRP A 33 4.87 -8.02 -9.67
CA TRP A 33 4.06 -9.23 -9.52
C TRP A 33 4.36 -10.33 -10.56
N PRO A 34 4.38 -10.05 -11.88
CA PRO A 34 4.70 -11.07 -12.88
C PRO A 34 6.13 -11.64 -12.72
N PHE A 35 7.10 -10.83 -12.29
CA PHE A 35 8.47 -11.32 -12.04
C PHE A 35 8.52 -12.28 -10.85
N ILE A 36 7.82 -11.94 -9.76
CA ILE A 36 7.70 -12.82 -8.58
C ILE A 36 6.97 -14.11 -8.96
N PHE A 37 5.90 -14.02 -9.74
CA PHE A 37 5.14 -15.17 -10.21
C PHE A 37 5.98 -16.09 -11.10
N ALA A 38 6.74 -15.52 -12.05
CA ALA A 38 7.64 -16.27 -12.91
C ALA A 38 8.74 -16.98 -12.10
N ALA A 39 9.32 -16.29 -11.10
CA ALA A 39 10.31 -16.88 -10.21
C ALA A 39 9.72 -18.02 -9.37
N ALA A 40 8.50 -17.86 -8.85
CA ALA A 40 7.80 -18.90 -8.11
C ALA A 40 7.51 -20.14 -8.97
N ILE A 41 7.03 -19.95 -10.21
CA ILE A 41 6.80 -21.06 -11.16
C ILE A 41 8.12 -21.77 -11.49
N TYR A 42 9.19 -21.02 -11.77
CA TYR A 42 10.50 -21.59 -12.08
C TYR A 42 11.05 -22.44 -10.94
N PHE A 43 10.96 -21.95 -9.70
CA PHE A 43 11.41 -22.69 -8.52
C PHE A 43 10.52 -23.90 -8.20
N TYR A 44 9.21 -23.78 -8.40
CA TYR A 44 8.29 -24.90 -8.25
C TYR A 44 8.65 -26.03 -9.22
N TYR A 45 8.91 -25.70 -10.50
CA TYR A 45 9.32 -26.70 -11.50
C TYR A 45 10.71 -27.30 -11.21
N LYS A 46 11.66 -26.50 -10.75
CA LYS A 46 13.06 -26.93 -10.58
C LYS A 46 13.34 -27.65 -9.26
N LYS A 47 12.65 -27.28 -8.18
CA LYS A 47 12.90 -27.79 -6.83
C LYS A 47 11.67 -28.44 -6.17
N GLY A 48 10.51 -28.45 -6.82
CA GLY A 48 9.26 -28.95 -6.25
C GLY A 48 8.83 -28.20 -4.98
N ASN A 49 9.39 -27.01 -4.73
CA ASN A 49 9.29 -26.33 -3.45
C ASN A 49 8.40 -25.08 -3.55
N ILE A 50 7.35 -25.05 -2.73
CA ILE A 50 6.34 -23.98 -2.66
C ILE A 50 6.81 -22.81 -1.78
N ALA A 51 8.00 -22.88 -1.19
CA ALA A 51 8.52 -21.88 -0.24
C ALA A 51 8.47 -20.42 -0.73
N LEU A 52 8.48 -20.15 -2.04
CA LEU A 52 8.38 -18.80 -2.61
C LEU A 52 6.95 -18.25 -2.76
N PHE A 53 5.93 -19.10 -2.63
CA PHE A 53 4.54 -18.65 -2.56
C PHE A 53 4.23 -17.96 -1.23
N ILE A 54 4.87 -18.42 -0.13
CA ILE A 54 4.63 -17.86 1.20
C ILE A 54 5.02 -16.37 1.27
N PRO A 55 6.24 -15.95 0.86
CA PRO A 55 6.60 -14.53 0.79
C PRO A 55 5.68 -13.71 -0.11
N SER A 56 5.24 -14.29 -1.24
CA SER A 56 4.35 -13.61 -2.19
C SER A 56 3.00 -13.26 -1.58
N ILE A 57 2.42 -14.19 -0.81
CA ILE A 57 1.15 -13.96 -0.10
C ILE A 57 1.36 -13.05 1.12
N THR A 58 2.46 -13.20 1.85
CA THR A 58 2.78 -12.33 3.00
C THR A 58 2.90 -10.86 2.59
N ILE A 59 3.45 -10.57 1.41
CA ILE A 59 3.51 -9.21 0.87
C ILE A 59 2.09 -8.65 0.66
N LEU A 60 1.17 -9.42 0.06
CA LEU A 60 -0.23 -8.98 -0.10
C LEU A 60 -0.92 -8.71 1.25
N ILE A 61 -0.72 -9.58 2.24
CA ILE A 61 -1.33 -9.41 3.57
C ILE A 61 -0.74 -8.19 4.28
N SER A 62 0.55 -7.91 4.09
CA SER A 62 1.21 -6.72 4.66
C SER A 62 0.65 -5.41 4.09
N PHE A 63 0.03 -5.44 2.90
CA PHE A 63 -0.69 -4.28 2.33
C PHE A 63 -2.05 -4.02 2.95
N LEU A 64 -2.63 -4.98 3.67
CA LEU A 64 -3.95 -4.83 4.28
C LEU A 64 -4.03 -3.71 5.34
N PRO A 65 -3.13 -3.63 6.35
CA PRO A 65 -3.16 -2.52 7.32
C PRO A 65 -2.89 -1.17 6.66
N ILE A 66 -2.07 -1.17 5.62
CA ILE A 66 -1.78 -0.02 4.76
C ILE A 66 -3.05 0.47 4.05
N TYR A 67 -3.81 -0.45 3.45
CA TYR A 67 -5.05 -0.15 2.74
C TYR A 67 -6.15 0.32 3.71
N LEU A 68 -6.25 -0.29 4.89
CA LEU A 68 -7.18 0.15 5.93
C LEU A 68 -6.86 1.57 6.41
N ARG A 69 -5.57 1.87 6.64
CA ARG A 69 -5.14 3.25 6.95
C ARG A 69 -5.51 4.21 5.85
N LEU A 70 -5.23 3.88 4.59
CA LEU A 70 -5.62 4.66 3.41
C LEU A 70 -7.12 4.92 3.31
N LYS A 71 -7.95 3.91 3.58
CA LYS A 71 -9.41 4.01 3.50
C LYS A 71 -9.95 4.93 4.59
N ALA A 72 -9.46 4.77 5.82
CA ALA A 72 -9.75 5.69 6.91
C ALA A 72 -9.33 7.12 6.55
N LEU A 73 -8.10 7.27 6.02
CA LEU A 73 -7.55 8.53 5.53
C LEU A 73 -8.44 9.20 4.48
N SER A 74 -8.87 8.44 3.47
CA SER A 74 -9.74 8.94 2.41
C SER A 74 -11.10 9.38 2.95
N SER A 75 -11.61 8.73 3.99
CA SER A 75 -12.86 9.14 4.63
C SER A 75 -12.69 10.44 5.42
N ASP A 76 -11.56 10.62 6.08
CA ASP A 76 -11.22 11.85 6.80
C ASP A 76 -10.98 13.04 5.84
N ILE A 77 -10.30 12.83 4.70
CA ILE A 77 -10.16 13.85 3.63
C ILE A 77 -11.54 14.31 3.18
N LYS A 78 -12.43 13.36 2.86
CA LYS A 78 -13.76 13.64 2.32
C LYS A 78 -14.68 14.31 3.35
N ALA A 79 -14.47 14.04 4.64
CA ALA A 79 -15.19 14.71 5.73
C ALA A 79 -14.65 16.13 6.02
N LYS A 80 -13.38 16.41 5.70
CA LYS A 80 -12.72 17.71 5.90
C LYS A 80 -12.69 18.61 4.66
N GLU A 81 -13.06 18.14 3.46
CA GLU A 81 -13.35 19.00 2.31
C GLU A 81 -14.74 19.62 2.50
N PRO A 82 -14.85 20.91 2.89
CA PRO A 82 -16.13 21.61 2.78
C PRO A 82 -16.46 21.77 1.30
N SER A 83 -17.67 21.40 0.92
CA SER A 83 -18.30 21.87 -0.32
C SER A 83 -18.38 23.40 -0.33
#